data_AF-A0A948JBJ5-F1
#
_entry.id   AF-A0A948JBJ5-F1
#
_cell.length_a   1.000
_cell.length_b   1.000
_cell.length_c   1.000
_cell.angle_alpha   90.00
_cell.angle_beta   90.00
_cell.angle_gamma   90.00
#
_symmetry.space_group_name_H-M   'P 1'
#
loop_
_entity.id
_entity.type
_entity.pdbx_description
1 polymer ?
#
loop_
_entity_poly.entity_id
_entity_poly.type
_entity_poly.pdbx_seq_one_letter_code
_entity_poly.pdbx_strand_id
1 'polypeptide(L)'
;MSYTTLYSISKDGNVYSFREFRNAFRSAYLVWDNMAKRYLGKEASSFMIGNNMQQVWDLWTKEDIPEAHRLTMAATFDHVIVRRENFETLANAFDQYAKDFADPGHIPAQANALRELATTDCLGACWQQTSVAEDLWQIWNYEEDEGRPYNINVDEGHWFLFDCLDA
;
A
#
# COMPACT_ATOMS: atom_id res chain seq x y z
N MET A 1 -8.32 16.02 9.19
CA MET A 1 -6.94 15.56 8.91
C MET A 1 -7.04 14.18 8.28
N SER A 2 -6.32 13.92 7.19
CA SER A 2 -6.37 12.63 6.48
C SER A 2 -5.53 11.56 7.18
N TYR A 3 -5.82 10.29 6.88
CA TYR A 3 -5.05 9.14 7.36
C TYR A 3 -4.90 8.07 6.28
N THR A 4 -3.90 7.21 6.45
CA THR A 4 -3.75 5.94 5.73
C THR A 4 -4.25 4.82 6.64
N THR A 5 -5.02 3.88 6.12
CA THR A 5 -5.54 2.74 6.89
C THR A 5 -4.90 1.45 6.39
N LEU A 6 -4.34 0.67 7.29
CA LEU A 6 -4.01 -0.73 7.10
C LEU A 6 -5.22 -1.57 7.54
N TYR A 7 -5.67 -2.45 6.66
CA TYR A 7 -6.75 -3.39 6.92
C TYR A 7 -6.20 -4.80 7.08
N SER A 8 -6.93 -5.62 7.84
CA SER A 8 -6.75 -7.06 7.93
C SER A 8 -7.84 -7.78 7.14
N ILE A 9 -7.50 -8.95 6.61
CA ILE A 9 -8.45 -9.80 5.89
C ILE A 9 -8.74 -11.01 6.78
N SER A 10 -10.00 -11.19 7.18
CA SER A 10 -10.43 -12.34 7.99
C SER A 10 -10.47 -13.63 7.18
N LYS A 11 -10.63 -14.77 7.86
CA LYS A 11 -10.68 -16.11 7.22
C LYS A 11 -11.82 -16.33 6.24
N ASP A 12 -12.92 -15.61 6.39
CA ASP A 12 -14.05 -15.60 5.46
C ASP A 12 -13.87 -14.61 4.29
N GLY A 13 -12.73 -13.90 4.25
CA GLY A 13 -12.33 -13.00 3.17
C GLY A 13 -12.73 -11.55 3.36
N ASN A 14 -13.45 -11.19 4.43
CA ASN A 14 -13.89 -9.82 4.68
C ASN A 14 -12.72 -8.91 5.11
N VAL A 15 -12.74 -7.67 4.63
CA VAL A 15 -11.71 -6.66 4.93
C VAL A 15 -12.15 -5.78 6.11
N TYR A 16 -11.32 -5.68 7.15
CA TYR A 16 -11.60 -4.89 8.36
C TYR A 16 -10.45 -3.95 8.72
N SER A 17 -10.78 -2.74 9.18
CA SER A 17 -9.76 -1.77 9.61
C SER A 17 -8.94 -2.34 10.79
N PHE A 18 -7.62 -2.25 10.68
CA PHE A 18 -6.69 -2.72 11.69
C PHE A 18 -5.94 -1.56 12.36
N ARG A 19 -5.39 -0.64 11.55
CA ARG A 19 -4.61 0.49 12.08
C ARG A 19 -4.65 1.70 11.15
N GLU A 20 -4.79 2.87 11.75
CA GLU A 20 -4.70 4.15 11.05
C GLU A 20 -3.38 4.87 11.35
N PHE A 21 -2.83 5.52 10.31
CA PHE A 21 -1.64 6.36 10.39
C PHE A 21 -2.03 7.79 10.00
N ARG A 22 -2.01 8.71 10.97
CA ARG A 22 -2.43 10.11 10.76
C ARG A 22 -1.47 10.84 9.84
N ASN A 23 -2.01 11.66 8.93
CA ASN A 23 -1.32 12.34 7.84
C ASN A 23 -0.94 11.37 6.69
N ALA A 24 -1.89 11.16 5.77
CA ALA A 24 -1.75 10.28 4.60
C ALA A 24 -0.57 10.66 3.68
N PHE A 25 -0.16 11.94 3.65
CA PHE A 25 0.99 12.37 2.84
C PHE A 25 2.30 11.69 3.26
N ARG A 26 2.39 11.19 4.50
CA ARG A 26 3.58 10.46 4.99
C ARG A 26 3.57 8.96 4.67
N SER A 27 2.63 8.50 3.84
CA SER A 27 2.59 7.15 3.26
C SER A 27 2.87 7.23 1.76
N ALA A 28 1.91 6.88 0.90
CA ALA A 28 2.05 6.77 -0.55
C ALA A 28 2.76 7.96 -1.20
N TYR A 29 2.28 9.19 -0.96
CA TYR A 29 2.87 10.37 -1.60
C TYR A 29 4.36 10.56 -1.27
N LEU A 30 4.76 10.38 -0.01
CA LEU A 30 6.16 10.49 0.38
C LEU A 30 7.00 9.38 -0.27
N VAL A 31 6.47 8.18 -0.41
CA VAL A 31 7.14 7.10 -1.15
C VAL A 31 7.33 7.52 -2.61
N TRP A 32 6.29 8.05 -3.26
CA TRP A 32 6.37 8.50 -4.65
C TRP A 32 7.40 9.63 -4.81
N ASP A 33 7.44 10.58 -3.90
CA ASP A 33 8.38 11.70 -3.93
C ASP A 33 9.83 11.25 -3.71
N ASN A 34 10.07 10.38 -2.73
CA ASN A 34 11.39 9.78 -2.48
C ASN A 34 11.89 9.00 -3.71
N MET A 35 11.04 8.16 -4.29
CA MET A 35 11.35 7.36 -5.47
C MET A 35 11.64 8.25 -6.69
N ALA A 36 10.80 9.26 -6.94
CA ALA A 36 10.98 10.21 -8.02
C ALA A 36 12.31 10.98 -7.87
N LYS A 37 12.62 11.48 -6.67
CA LYS A 37 13.87 12.21 -6.39
C LYS A 37 15.10 11.34 -6.63
N ARG A 38 15.07 10.09 -6.14
CA ARG A 38 16.19 9.16 -6.20
C ARG A 38 16.49 8.67 -7.61
N TYR A 39 15.45 8.31 -8.36
CA TYR A 39 15.59 7.56 -9.62
C TYR A 39 15.30 8.40 -10.87
N LEU A 40 14.58 9.51 -10.73
CA LEU A 40 14.23 10.39 -11.87
C LEU A 40 14.77 11.82 -11.71
N GLY A 41 15.39 12.14 -10.56
CA GLY A 41 16.04 13.43 -10.30
C GLY A 41 15.09 14.61 -10.15
N LYS A 42 13.80 14.36 -9.88
CA LYS A 42 12.74 15.39 -9.72
C LYS A 42 11.77 15.01 -8.62
N GLU A 43 11.06 16.00 -8.08
CA GLU A 43 9.99 15.77 -7.10
C GLU A 43 8.74 15.17 -7.75
N ALA A 44 7.97 14.37 -7.00
CA ALA A 44 6.71 13.79 -7.50
C ALA A 44 5.72 14.89 -7.94
N SER A 45 5.72 16.04 -7.25
CA SER A 45 4.94 17.23 -7.62
C SER A 45 5.16 17.69 -9.07
N SER A 46 6.39 17.57 -9.57
CA SER A 46 6.74 17.94 -10.95
C SER A 46 6.07 17.00 -11.97
N PHE A 47 5.97 15.71 -11.65
CA PHE A 47 5.28 14.73 -12.49
C PHE A 47 3.76 14.86 -12.40
N MET A 48 3.22 15.21 -11.23
CA MET A 48 1.78 15.50 -11.07
C MET A 48 1.36 16.70 -11.93
N ILE A 49 2.08 17.83 -11.84
CA ILE A 49 1.78 19.03 -12.62
C ILE A 49 1.88 18.76 -14.13
N GLY A 50 2.85 17.93 -14.54
CA GLY A 50 3.02 17.53 -15.93
C GLY A 50 2.09 16.42 -16.42
N ASN A 51 1.16 15.93 -15.59
CA ASN A 51 0.30 14.77 -15.86
C ASN A 51 1.08 13.51 -16.32
N ASN A 52 2.24 13.25 -15.71
CA ASN A 52 3.19 12.20 -16.09
C ASN A 52 3.55 11.29 -14.91
N MET A 53 2.63 11.13 -13.94
CA MET A 53 2.87 10.30 -12.74
C MET A 53 3.16 8.84 -13.06
N GLN A 54 2.72 8.33 -14.21
CA GLN A 54 3.03 6.98 -14.65
C GLN A 54 4.54 6.68 -14.63
N GLN A 55 5.41 7.64 -14.97
CA GLN A 55 6.86 7.44 -14.93
C GLN A 55 7.39 7.17 -13.52
N VAL A 56 6.76 7.78 -12.51
CA VAL A 56 7.09 7.57 -11.10
C VAL A 56 6.56 6.20 -10.68
N TRP A 57 5.30 5.90 -10.99
CA TRP A 57 4.69 4.62 -10.64
C TRP A 57 5.44 3.46 -11.25
N ASP A 58 5.78 3.50 -12.54
CA ASP A 58 6.54 2.48 -13.29
C ASP A 58 7.92 2.14 -12.69
N LEU A 59 8.43 2.91 -11.72
CA LEU A 59 9.67 2.54 -11.01
C LEU A 59 9.58 1.17 -10.32
N TRP A 60 8.38 0.73 -9.93
CA TRP A 60 8.22 -0.58 -9.27
C TRP A 60 8.55 -1.79 -10.17
N THR A 61 8.52 -1.63 -11.50
CA THR A 61 8.83 -2.71 -12.46
C THR A 61 10.28 -2.69 -12.96
N LYS A 62 11.08 -1.69 -12.59
CA LYS A 62 12.44 -1.54 -13.10
C LYS A 62 13.44 -2.38 -12.31
N GLU A 63 13.93 -3.47 -12.88
CA GLU A 63 14.82 -4.43 -12.20
C GLU A 63 16.14 -3.83 -11.67
N ASP A 64 16.60 -2.69 -12.21
CA ASP A 64 17.78 -1.97 -11.70
C ASP A 64 17.53 -1.24 -10.37
N ILE A 65 16.27 -1.16 -9.93
CA ILE A 65 15.87 -0.64 -8.63
C ILE A 65 15.85 -1.77 -7.59
N PRO A 66 16.46 -1.56 -6.40
CA PRO A 66 16.41 -2.53 -5.32
C PRO A 66 14.99 -3.01 -5.04
N GLU A 67 14.83 -4.32 -4.92
CA GLU A 67 13.53 -4.97 -4.71
C GLU A 67 12.76 -4.39 -3.52
N ALA A 68 13.44 -4.08 -2.41
CA ALA A 68 12.81 -3.46 -1.24
C ALA A 68 12.10 -2.14 -1.59
N HIS A 69 12.65 -1.34 -2.49
CA HIS A 69 12.04 -0.09 -2.93
C HIS A 69 10.86 -0.35 -3.86
N ARG A 70 10.97 -1.35 -4.75
CA ARG A 70 9.90 -1.77 -5.66
C ARG A 70 8.71 -2.31 -4.89
N LEU A 71 8.94 -3.20 -3.93
CA LEU A 71 7.93 -3.70 -2.99
C LEU A 71 7.25 -2.58 -2.21
N THR A 72 8.06 -1.65 -1.67
CA THR A 72 7.53 -0.51 -0.92
C THR A 72 6.65 0.38 -1.79
N MET A 73 7.08 0.66 -3.03
CA MET A 73 6.32 1.42 -4.02
C MET A 73 5.01 0.72 -4.37
N ALA A 74 5.08 -0.55 -4.75
CA ALA A 74 3.93 -1.30 -5.20
C ALA A 74 2.87 -1.49 -4.09
N ALA A 75 3.28 -1.62 -2.82
CA ALA A 75 2.35 -1.64 -1.69
C ALA A 75 1.54 -0.33 -1.51
N THR A 76 1.90 0.76 -2.21
CA THR A 76 1.15 2.02 -2.19
C THR A 76 0.04 2.11 -3.23
N PHE A 77 -0.06 1.14 -4.14
CA PHE A 77 -1.06 1.18 -5.20
C PHE A 77 -2.43 0.72 -4.72
N ASP A 78 -3.43 1.11 -5.50
CA ASP A 78 -4.82 0.78 -5.22
C ASP A 78 -5.07 -0.73 -5.41
N HIS A 79 -5.97 -1.25 -4.58
CA HIS A 79 -6.42 -2.65 -4.59
C HIS A 79 -5.31 -3.71 -4.40
N VAL A 80 -4.18 -3.33 -3.82
CA VAL A 80 -3.09 -4.26 -3.50
C VAL A 80 -3.42 -5.08 -2.25
N ILE A 81 -3.24 -6.39 -2.36
CA ILE A 81 -3.31 -7.33 -1.25
C ILE A 81 -1.95 -7.99 -1.05
N VAL A 82 -1.57 -8.13 0.22
CA VAL A 82 -0.41 -8.91 0.65
C VAL A 82 -0.91 -10.09 1.45
N ARG A 83 -0.59 -11.30 1.00
CA ARG A 83 -0.93 -12.52 1.74
C ARG A 83 -0.11 -12.64 3.02
N ARG A 84 -0.67 -13.26 4.05
CA ARG A 84 -0.05 -13.38 5.37
C ARG A 84 1.36 -13.96 5.33
N GLU A 85 1.60 -14.97 4.49
CA GLU A 85 2.91 -15.60 4.32
C GLU A 85 4.01 -14.64 3.87
N ASN A 86 3.62 -13.49 3.28
CA ASN A 86 4.55 -12.48 2.76
C ASN A 86 4.68 -11.26 3.67
N PHE A 87 4.02 -11.22 4.84
CA PHE A 87 4.10 -10.08 5.76
C PHE A 87 5.52 -9.81 6.24
N GLU A 88 6.26 -10.85 6.60
CA GLU A 88 7.65 -10.70 7.07
C GLU A 88 8.54 -10.15 5.96
N THR A 89 8.41 -10.68 4.74
CA THR A 89 9.14 -10.19 3.56
C THR A 89 8.86 -8.72 3.30
N LEU A 90 7.60 -8.30 3.28
CA LEU A 90 7.25 -6.90 3.04
C LEU A 90 7.68 -5.99 4.21
N ALA A 91 7.55 -6.42 5.45
CA ALA A 91 8.02 -5.65 6.60
C ALA A 91 9.55 -5.45 6.57
N ASN A 92 10.30 -6.46 6.12
CA ASN A 92 11.75 -6.34 5.94
C ASN A 92 12.10 -5.42 4.76
N ALA A 93 11.32 -5.42 3.67
CA ALA A 93 11.46 -4.48 2.58
C ALA A 93 11.20 -3.02 3.04
N PHE A 94 10.17 -2.80 3.85
CA PHE A 94 9.88 -1.50 4.48
C PHE A 94 11.04 -1.03 5.38
N ASP A 95 11.62 -1.93 6.18
CA ASP A 95 12.77 -1.60 7.02
C ASP A 95 14.02 -1.25 6.19
N GLN A 96 14.24 -1.97 5.09
CA GLN A 96 15.36 -1.68 4.19
C GLN A 96 15.17 -0.34 3.49
N TYR A 97 13.97 -0.09 2.95
CA TYR A 97 13.59 1.22 2.41
C TYR A 97 13.82 2.34 3.45
N ALA A 98 13.44 2.10 4.71
CA ALA A 98 13.62 3.09 5.76
C ALA A 98 15.10 3.40 6.11
N LYS A 99 16.03 2.49 5.82
CA LYS A 99 17.48 2.73 5.95
C LYS A 99 18.03 3.52 4.75
N ASP A 100 17.46 3.31 3.58
CA ASP A 100 17.98 3.87 2.32
C ASP A 100 17.49 5.31 2.05
N PHE A 101 16.43 5.75 2.73
CA PHE A 101 15.85 7.09 2.62
C PHE A 101 15.88 7.85 3.95
N ALA A 102 16.28 9.12 3.92
CA ALA A 102 16.43 9.96 5.12
C ALA A 102 15.10 10.25 5.84
N ASP A 103 13.98 10.34 5.12
CA ASP A 103 12.64 10.43 5.68
C ASP A 103 11.75 9.33 5.12
N PRO A 104 11.50 8.25 5.89
CA PRO A 104 10.63 7.16 5.48
C PRO A 104 9.17 7.34 5.91
N GLY A 105 8.80 8.46 6.54
CA GLY A 105 7.44 8.72 7.01
C GLY A 105 6.89 7.61 7.90
N HIS A 106 5.72 7.07 7.52
CA HIS A 106 5.02 6.02 8.26
C HIS A 106 5.46 4.60 7.91
N ILE A 107 6.33 4.41 6.93
CA ILE A 107 6.74 3.08 6.45
C ILE A 107 7.28 2.18 7.59
N PRO A 108 8.13 2.66 8.52
CA PRO A 108 8.55 1.83 9.67
C PRO A 108 7.40 1.43 10.61
N ALA A 109 6.41 2.32 10.79
CA ALA A 109 5.25 2.03 11.62
C ALA A 109 4.34 0.99 10.95
N GLN A 110 4.22 1.04 9.62
CA GLN A 110 3.51 0.03 8.83
C GLN A 110 4.22 -1.33 8.87
N ALA A 111 5.56 -1.37 8.85
CA ALA A 111 6.33 -2.60 9.01
C ALA A 111 6.03 -3.29 10.35
N ASN A 112 6.02 -2.52 11.44
CA ASN A 112 5.66 -3.04 12.76
C ASN A 112 4.20 -3.51 12.83
N ALA A 113 3.28 -2.81 12.16
CA ALA A 113 1.88 -3.21 12.10
C ALA A 113 1.67 -4.53 11.33
N LEU A 114 2.42 -4.77 10.24
CA LEU A 114 2.41 -6.05 9.54
C LEU A 114 2.93 -7.20 10.42
N ARG A 115 3.99 -6.96 11.19
CA ARG A 115 4.54 -7.96 12.13
C ARG A 115 3.55 -8.30 13.25
N GLU A 116 2.85 -7.31 13.76
CA GLU A 116 1.77 -7.54 14.73
C GLU A 116 0.60 -8.30 14.09
N LEU A 117 0.21 -7.94 12.88
CA LEU A 117 -0.87 -8.62 12.18
C LEU A 117 -0.51 -10.09 11.87
N ALA A 118 0.77 -10.40 11.64
CA ALA A 118 1.25 -11.76 11.44
C ALA A 118 0.96 -12.70 12.64
N THR A 119 0.80 -12.16 13.85
CA THR A 119 0.44 -12.94 15.05
C THR A 119 -1.07 -13.21 15.17
N THR A 120 -1.88 -12.61 14.30
CA THR A 120 -3.34 -12.77 14.28
C THR A 120 -3.76 -13.86 13.29
N ASP A 121 -5.01 -14.31 13.37
CA ASP A 121 -5.57 -15.31 12.46
C ASP A 121 -6.23 -14.66 11.23
N CYS A 122 -5.41 -14.04 10.37
CA CYS A 122 -5.83 -13.38 9.14
C CYS A 122 -5.33 -14.11 7.88
N LEU A 123 -5.91 -13.78 6.71
CA LEU A 123 -5.47 -14.23 5.39
C LEU A 123 -4.44 -13.29 4.76
N GLY A 124 -4.51 -11.99 5.08
CA GLY A 124 -3.69 -10.97 4.45
C GLY A 124 -4.00 -9.57 4.94
N ALA A 125 -3.41 -8.60 4.26
CA ALA A 125 -3.56 -7.18 4.54
C ALA A 125 -3.64 -6.37 3.26
N CYS A 126 -4.26 -5.20 3.36
CA CYS A 126 -4.36 -4.22 2.28
C CYS A 126 -4.42 -2.81 2.85
N TRP A 127 -4.33 -1.80 1.99
CA TRP A 127 -4.23 -0.40 2.39
C TRP A 127 -5.27 0.47 1.71
N GLN A 128 -5.81 1.44 2.45
CA GLN A 128 -6.38 2.65 1.88
C GLN A 128 -5.39 3.79 2.12
N GLN A 129 -4.81 4.34 1.06
CA GLN A 129 -3.74 5.33 1.21
C GLN A 129 -4.24 6.68 1.72
N THR A 130 -5.52 7.01 1.54
CA THR A 130 -6.12 8.27 1.98
C THR A 130 -7.58 8.12 2.41
N SER A 131 -7.94 8.77 3.50
CA SER A 131 -9.31 8.86 4.00
C SER A 131 -10.17 9.94 3.32
N VAL A 132 -9.65 10.60 2.27
CA VAL A 132 -10.32 11.73 1.59
C VAL A 132 -11.07 11.25 0.35
N ALA A 133 -10.67 10.12 -0.21
CA ALA A 133 -11.36 9.46 -1.31
C ALA A 133 -12.32 8.38 -0.78
N GLU A 134 -13.13 7.84 -1.67
CA GLU A 134 -13.96 6.67 -1.39
C GLU A 134 -13.08 5.49 -0.92
N ASP A 135 -13.58 4.73 0.05
CA ASP A 135 -12.87 3.58 0.60
C ASP A 135 -12.93 2.41 -0.38
N LEU A 136 -11.76 2.04 -0.92
CA LEU A 136 -11.60 0.94 -1.88
C LEU A 136 -12.00 -0.43 -1.31
N TRP A 137 -12.11 -0.54 0.02
CA TRP A 137 -12.40 -1.78 0.73
C TRP A 137 -13.80 -1.81 1.33
N GLN A 138 -14.69 -0.94 0.85
CA GLN A 138 -16.12 -0.97 1.09
C GLN A 138 -16.87 -1.08 -0.25
N ILE A 139 -17.88 -1.94 -0.29
CA ILE A 139 -18.81 -2.04 -1.43
C ILE A 139 -20.11 -1.37 -1.02
N TRP A 140 -20.51 -0.35 -1.77
CA TRP A 140 -21.75 0.37 -1.54
C TRP A 140 -22.89 -0.16 -2.43
N ASN A 141 -24.01 -0.55 -1.82
CA ASN A 141 -25.25 -0.82 -2.52
C ASN A 141 -26.13 0.44 -2.51
N TYR A 142 -26.19 1.14 -3.64
CA TYR A 142 -27.01 2.35 -3.77
C TYR A 142 -28.51 2.10 -3.75
N GLU A 143 -28.98 0.88 -4.07
CA GLU A 143 -30.41 0.56 -4.03
C GLU A 143 -30.91 0.37 -2.60
N GLU A 144 -30.09 -0.25 -1.76
CA GLU A 144 -30.40 -0.54 -0.36
C GLU A 144 -29.90 0.54 0.60
N ASP A 145 -29.11 1.50 0.12
CA ASP A 145 -28.41 2.53 0.92
C ASP A 145 -27.56 1.92 2.05
N GLU A 146 -26.97 0.75 1.76
CA GLU A 146 -26.19 -0.05 2.69
C GLU A 146 -24.81 -0.37 2.12
N GLY A 147 -23.80 -0.33 2.99
CA GLY A 147 -22.42 -0.71 2.66
C GLY A 147 -22.05 -2.04 3.31
N ARG A 148 -21.21 -2.83 2.62
CA ARG A 148 -20.57 -4.01 3.21
C ARG A 148 -19.06 -3.95 3.03
N PRO A 149 -18.30 -4.66 3.89
CA PRO A 149 -16.89 -4.90 3.63
C PRO A 149 -16.66 -5.55 2.26
N TYR A 150 -15.58 -5.13 1.61
CA TYR A 150 -15.02 -5.89 0.50
C TYR A 150 -14.69 -7.31 0.97
N ASN A 151 -15.00 -8.30 0.14
CA ASN A 151 -14.71 -9.70 0.40
C ASN A 151 -13.84 -10.28 -0.71
N ILE A 152 -12.61 -10.67 -0.38
CA ILE A 152 -11.62 -11.13 -1.37
C ILE A 152 -11.99 -12.43 -2.09
N ASN A 153 -12.98 -13.18 -1.60
CA ASN A 153 -13.44 -14.42 -2.20
C ASN A 153 -14.60 -14.21 -3.19
N VAL A 154 -15.21 -13.03 -3.19
CA VAL A 154 -16.43 -12.73 -3.96
C VAL A 154 -16.24 -11.51 -4.86
N ASP A 155 -15.55 -10.49 -4.37
CA ASP A 155 -15.30 -9.26 -5.09
C ASP A 155 -14.03 -9.36 -5.93
N GLU A 156 -14.03 -8.68 -7.08
CA GLU A 156 -12.96 -8.70 -8.07
C GLU A 156 -12.21 -7.35 -8.09
N GLY A 157 -11.11 -7.27 -8.85
CA GLY A 157 -10.33 -6.05 -9.06
C GLY A 157 -9.13 -5.87 -8.13
N HIS A 158 -9.01 -6.67 -7.08
CA HIS A 158 -7.79 -6.76 -6.29
C HIS A 158 -6.71 -7.57 -7.00
N TRP A 159 -5.46 -7.33 -6.62
CA TRP A 159 -4.31 -8.08 -7.09
C TRP A 159 -3.32 -8.32 -5.95
N PHE A 160 -2.56 -9.40 -6.06
CA PHE A 160 -1.64 -9.83 -5.02
C PHE A 160 -0.23 -9.35 -5.33
N LEU A 161 0.35 -8.58 -4.41
CA LEU A 161 1.62 -7.87 -4.60
C LEU A 161 2.73 -8.77 -5.17
N PHE A 162 2.91 -9.93 -4.54
CA PHE A 162 4.01 -10.85 -4.85
C PHE A 162 3.78 -11.67 -6.13
N ASP A 163 2.53 -11.81 -6.59
CA ASP A 163 2.25 -12.53 -7.85
C ASP A 163 2.66 -11.69 -9.06
N CYS A 164 2.73 -10.36 -8.92
CA CYS A 164 3.03 -9.43 -10.01
C CYS A 164 4.50 -8.95 -10.02
N LEU A 165 5.27 -9.26 -8.98
CA LEU A 165 6.70 -8.89 -8.89
C LEU A 165 7.61 -9.95 -9.49
N ASP A 166 7.14 -11.21 -9.55
CA ASP A 166 7.83 -12.37 -10.13
C ASP A 166 7.37 -12.69 -11.57
N ALA A 167 6.47 -11.89 -12.15
CA ALA A 167 5.86 -12.07 -13.47
C ALA A 167 6.55 -11.23 -14.55
#